data_AF-A0A5K1B2G0-F1
#
_entry.id   AF-A0A5K1B2G0-F1
#
_cell.length_a   1.000
_cell.length_b   1.000
_cell.length_c   1.000
_cell.angle_alpha   90.00
_cell.angle_beta   90.00
_cell.angle_gamma   90.00
#
_symmetry.space_group_name_H-M   'P 1'
#
loop_
_entity.id
_entity.type
_entity.pdbx_description
1 polymer ?
#
loop_
_entity_poly.entity_id
_entity_poly.type
_entity_poly.pdbx_seq_one_letter_code
_entity_poly.pdbx_strand_id
1 'polypeptide(L)' 'DELEISSTVLGHKGGYSGTRVELRNRATGELVAEGRHSLFGKLKSKI' A
#
# COMPACT_ATOMS: atom_id res chain seq x y z
N ASP A 1 10.50 15.95 -10.74
CA ASP A 1 9.47 14.93 -11.03
C ASP A 1 8.39 14.88 -9.97
N GLU A 2 7.17 14.58 -10.38
CA GLU A 2 6.05 14.26 -9.50
C GLU A 2 5.86 12.75 -9.42
N LEU A 3 5.52 12.24 -8.24
CA LEU A 3 5.23 10.83 -8.00
C LEU A 3 3.78 10.65 -7.57
N GLU A 4 3.12 9.64 -8.13
CA GLU A 4 1.86 9.13 -7.62
C GLU A 4 2.13 7.97 -6.67
N ILE A 5 1.47 7.98 -5.51
CA ILE A 5 1.57 6.91 -4.51
C ILE A 5 0.18 6.30 -4.34
N SER A 6 0.07 5.01 -4.62
CA SER A 6 -1.14 4.23 -4.35
C SER A 6 -0.83 3.13 -3.35
N SER A 7 -1.81 2.77 -2.51
CA SER A 7 -1.67 1.67 -1.57
C SER A 7 -2.92 0.79 -1.58
N THR A 8 -2.72 -0.52 -1.41
CA THR A 8 -3.80 -1.49 -1.38
C THR A 8 -3.56 -2.48 -0.25
N VAL A 9 -4.61 -2.77 0.52
CA VAL A 9 -4.60 -3.83 1.53
C VAL A 9 -4.73 -5.18 0.81
N LEU A 10 -3.76 -6.07 1.04
CA LEU A 10 -3.74 -7.41 0.44
C LEU A 10 -4.49 -8.45 1.29
N GLY A 11 -4.60 -8.20 2.59
CA GLY A 11 -5.27 -9.09 3.53
C GLY A 11 -4.94 -8.75 4.97
N HIS A 12 -5.68 -9.36 5.90
CA HIS A 12 -5.50 -9.19 7.34
C HIS A 12 -5.27 -10.54 8.00
N LYS A 13 -4.30 -10.63 8.91
CA LYS A 13 -4.03 -11.84 9.70
C LYS A 13 -3.69 -11.45 11.13
N GLY A 14 -4.49 -11.93 12.08
CA GLY A 14 -4.26 -11.67 13.50
C GLY A 14 -4.30 -10.17 13.82
N GLY A 15 -3.15 -9.60 14.19
CA GLY A 15 -3.03 -8.18 14.56
C GLY A 15 -2.43 -7.27 13.49
N TYR A 16 -2.31 -7.72 12.24
CA TYR A 16 -1.69 -6.92 11.17
C TYR A 16 -2.34 -7.12 9.80
N SER A 17 -2.24 -6.09 8.96
CA SER A 17 -2.60 -6.14 7.55
C SER A 17 -1.36 -6.07 6.67
N GLY A 18 -1.31 -6.93 5.65
CA GLY A 18 -0.33 -6.78 4.59
C GLY A 18 -0.80 -5.72 3.60
N THR A 19 0.07 -4.79 3.22
CA THR A 19 -0.20 -3.76 2.21
C THR A 19 0.85 -3.79 1.11
N ARG A 20 0.43 -3.44 -0.10
CA ARG A 20 1.30 -3.13 -1.24
C ARG A 20 1.22 -1.63 -1.50
N VAL A 21 2.37 -1.00 -1.67
CA VAL A 21 2.50 0.41 -2.02
C VAL A 21 3.22 0.49 -3.36
N GLU A 22 2.62 1.16 -4.32
CA GLU A 22 3.21 1.39 -5.63
C GLU A 22 3.54 2.88 -5.76
N LEU A 23 4.75 3.16 -6.23
CA LEU A 23 5.18 4.51 -6.59
C LEU A 23 5.34 4.57 -8.10
N ARG A 24 4.66 5.53 -8.73
CA ARG A 24 4.70 5.73 -10.18
C ARG A 24 5.18 7.13 -10.52
N ASN A 25 5.94 7.27 -11.60
CA ASN A 25 6.13 8.58 -12.21
C ASN A 25 4.76 9.09 -12.66
N ARG A 26 4.38 10.29 -12.19
CA ARG A 26 3.03 10.82 -12.43
C ARG A 26 2.77 11.15 -13.91
N ALA A 27 3.80 11.54 -14.66
CA ALA A 27 3.65 11.94 -16.05
C ALA A 27 3.59 10.74 -17.00
N THR A 28 4.42 9.71 -16.76
CA THR A 28 4.51 8.54 -17.65
C THR A 28 3.67 7.36 -17.19
N GLY A 29 3.28 7.32 -15.91
CA GLY A 29 2.61 6.16 -15.29
C GLY A 29 3.56 4.98 -15.02
N GLU A 30 4.86 5.12 -15.30
CA GLU A 30 5.86 4.08 -15.09
C GLU A 30 6.01 3.75 -13.59
N LEU A 31 6.01 2.46 -13.25
CA LEU A 31 6.27 1.99 -11.90
C LEU A 31 7.76 2.12 -11.59
N VAL A 32 8.10 2.99 -10.64
CA VAL A 32 9.51 3.26 -10.26
C VAL A 32 9.93 2.53 -8.99
N ALA A 33 8.98 2.17 -8.12
CA ALA A 33 9.24 1.38 -6.94
C ALA A 33 7.98 0.66 -6.44
N GLU A 34 8.19 -0.46 -5.76
CA GLU A 34 7.16 -1.18 -5.02
C GLU A 34 7.64 -1.48 -3.60
N GLY A 35 6.76 -1.26 -2.63
CA GLY A 35 6.95 -1.63 -1.23
C GLY A 35 5.89 -2.61 -0.74
N ARG A 36 6.29 -3.55 0.12
CA ARG A 36 5.38 -4.41 0.88
C ARG A 36 5.54 -4.12 2.36
N HIS A 37 4.46 -3.73 3.01
CA HIS A 37 4.48 -3.35 4.42
C HIS A 37 3.50 -4.17 5.24
N SER A 38 3.85 -4.39 6.51
CA SER A 38 2.94 -4.92 7.50
C SER A 38 2.46 -3.76 8.37
N LEU A 39 1.19 -3.42 8.28
CA LEU A 39 0.56 -2.44 9.15
C LEU A 39 0.01 -3.16 10.37
N PHE A 40 0.70 -3.03 11.50
CA PHE A 40 0.27 -3.60 12.76
C PHE A 40 -0.78 -2.69 13.41
N GLY A 41 -1.90 -3.27 13.81
CA GLY A 41 -2.99 -2.54 14.43
C GLY A 41 -4.25 -3.38 14.51
N LYS A 42 -5.03 -3.17 15.57
CA LYS A 42 -6.40 -3.69 15.66
C LYS A 42 -7.29 -2.82 14.77
N LEU A 43 -7.17 -3.00 13.46
CA LEU A 43 -8.10 -2.43 12.50
C LEU A 43 -9.46 -3.08 12.76
N LYS A 44 -10.27 -2.45 13.61
CA LYS A 44 -11.67 -2.84 13.78
C LYS A 44 -12.32 -2.58 12.43
N SER A 45 -12.61 -3.66 11.70
CA SER A 45 -13.46 -3.59 10.52
C SER A 45 -14.70 -2.81 10.90
N LYS A 46 -14.97 -1.69 10.21
CA LYS A 46 -16.27 -1.01 10.32
C LYS A 46 -17.26 -1.83 9.50
N ILE A 47 -17.69 -2.97 10.05
CA ILE A 47 -18.88 -3.69 9.62
C ILE A 47 -19.85 -3.61 10.78
#